data_AF-A0A9E1IS73-F1
#
_entry.id   AF-A0A9E1IS73-F1
#
_cell.length_a   1.000
_cell.length_b   1.000
_cell.length_c   1.000
_cell.angle_alpha   90.00
_cell.angle_beta   90.00
_cell.angle_gamma   90.00
#
_symmetry.space_group_name_H-M   'P 1'
#
loop_
_entity.id
_entity.type
_entity.pdbx_description
1 polymer ?
#
loop_
_entity_poly.entity_id
_entity_poly.type
_entity_poly.pdbx_seq_one_letter_code
_entity_poly.pdbx_strand_id
1 'polypeptide(L)'
;DLVAKRDELYQLCEQAIDDVVQQQGDDAVTWLKQAEIVDIHYPVETYPTKVKSFNFDKTPEVSGVLQGIKGQYLVLDSGVLNIRKFGGYQLELVLE
;
A
#
# COMPACT_ATOMS: atom_id res chain seq x y z
N ASP A 1 -9.09 16.17 7.99
CA ASP A 1 -7.96 16.88 7.39
C ASP A 1 -6.67 16.18 7.82
N LEU A 2 -5.91 15.65 6.86
CA LEU A 2 -4.66 14.92 7.14
C LEU A 2 -3.55 15.85 7.66
N VAL A 3 -3.54 17.12 7.23
CA VAL A 3 -2.56 18.11 7.68
C VAL A 3 -2.79 18.45 9.15
N ALA A 4 -4.04 18.76 9.53
CA ALA A 4 -4.40 19.00 10.92
C ALA A 4 -4.06 17.80 11.83
N LYS A 5 -4.29 16.56 11.35
CA LYS A 5 -3.95 15.35 12.12
C LYS A 5 -2.45 15.11 12.26
N ARG A 6 -1.65 15.42 11.24
CA ARG A 6 -0.18 15.42 11.36
C ARG A 6 0.27 16.38 12.45
N ASP A 7 -0.24 17.61 12.44
CA ASP A 7 0.18 18.65 13.39
C ASP A 7 -0.22 18.29 14.83
N GLU A 8 -1.42 17.73 15.03
CA GLU A 8 -1.87 17.19 16.32
C GLU A 8 -0.95 16.06 16.83
N LEU A 9 -0.56 15.12 15.95
CA LEU A 9 0.34 14.02 16.32
C LEU A 9 1.75 14.51 16.65
N TYR A 10 2.26 15.51 15.93
CA TYR A 10 3.55 16.12 16.25
C TYR A 10 3.56 16.72 17.66
N GLN A 11 2.49 17.41 18.05
CA GLN A 11 2.36 17.95 19.40
C GLN A 11 2.25 16.84 20.45
N LEU A 12 1.43 15.83 20.20
CA LEU A 12 1.24 14.71 21.13
C LEU A 12 2.53 13.92 21.37
N CYS A 13 3.37 13.80 20.34
CA CYS A 13 4.60 13.02 20.36
C CYS A 13 5.87 13.85 20.59
N GLU A 14 5.77 15.16 20.84
CA GLU A 14 6.92 16.08 20.92
C GLU A 14 8.00 15.55 21.86
N GLN A 15 7.65 15.28 23.13
CA GLN A 15 8.61 14.77 24.12
C GLN A 15 9.24 13.44 23.71
N ALA A 16 8.45 12.51 23.16
CA ALA A 16 8.95 11.20 22.75
C ALA A 16 9.91 11.30 21.55
N ILE A 17 9.67 12.26 20.65
CA ILE A 17 10.55 12.53 19.51
C ILE A 17 11.85 13.19 19.99
N ASP A 18 11.76 14.15 20.91
CA ASP A 18 12.93 14.79 21.52
C ASP A 18 13.83 13.77 22.23
N ASP A 19 13.23 12.83 22.98
CA ASP A 19 13.96 11.77 23.66
C ASP A 19 14.73 10.88 22.64
N VAL A 20 14.14 10.59 21.48
CA VAL A 20 14.78 9.82 20.40
C VAL A 20 15.94 10.61 19.79
N VAL A 21 15.75 11.90 19.49
CA VAL A 21 16.78 12.77 18.93
C VAL A 21 17.96 12.91 19.89
N GLN A 22 17.70 13.06 21.19
CA GLN A 22 18.76 13.13 22.20
C GLN A 22 19.58 11.83 22.30
N GLN A 23 18.93 10.66 22.16
CA GLN A 23 19.59 9.36 22.30
C GLN A 23 20.33 8.91 21.04
N GLN A 24 19.79 9.24 19.87
CA GLN A 24 20.23 8.70 18.58
C GLN A 24 20.92 9.75 17.68
N GLY A 25 20.91 11.02 18.09
CA GLY A 25 21.48 12.15 17.35
C GLY A 25 20.46 12.88 16.45
N ASP A 26 20.88 14.03 15.95
CA ASP A 26 20.00 14.97 15.21
C ASP A 26 19.40 14.38 13.92
N ASP A 27 20.09 13.44 13.28
CA ASP A 27 19.65 12.79 12.04
C ASP A 27 18.68 11.61 12.26
N ALA A 28 18.37 11.28 13.52
CA ALA A 28 17.48 10.17 13.85
C ALA A 28 16.04 10.36 13.36
N VAL A 29 15.63 11.61 13.13
CA VAL A 29 14.27 11.96 12.74
C VAL A 29 14.30 12.95 11.58
N THR A 30 13.59 12.61 10.49
CA THR A 30 13.36 13.52 9.37
C THR A 30 11.93 14.04 9.41
N TRP A 31 11.77 15.35 9.58
CA TRP A 31 10.45 15.99 9.65
C TRP A 31 9.86 16.23 8.25
N LEU A 32 8.66 15.69 8.02
CA LEU A 32 7.93 15.81 6.75
C LEU A 32 6.88 16.95 6.79
N LYS A 33 7.30 18.15 7.21
CA LYS A 33 6.41 19.32 7.41
C LYS A 33 5.70 19.79 6.13
N GLN A 34 6.29 19.50 4.97
CA GLN A 34 5.81 19.93 3.65
C GLN A 34 5.50 18.73 2.75
N ALA A 35 5.36 17.53 3.32
CA ALA A 35 4.93 16.39 2.53
C ALA A 35 3.53 16.65 1.96
N GLU A 36 3.43 16.48 0.66
CA GLU A 36 2.15 16.53 -0.04
C GLU A 36 1.30 15.33 0.35
N ILE A 37 -0.02 15.53 0.37
CA ILE A 37 -0.96 14.43 0.55
C ILE A 37 -0.83 13.52 -0.68
N VAL A 38 -0.49 12.26 -0.44
CA VAL A 38 -0.53 11.23 -1.48
C VAL A 38 -1.98 10.78 -1.63
N ASP A 39 -2.62 11.22 -2.70
CA ASP A 39 -3.92 10.68 -3.09
C ASP A 39 -3.72 9.37 -3.83
N ILE A 40 -4.28 8.29 -3.28
CA ILE A 40 -4.23 6.97 -3.89
C ILE A 40 -5.63 6.60 -4.34
N HIS A 41 -5.83 6.61 -5.65
CA HIS A 41 -7.04 6.14 -6.27
C HIS A 41 -6.99 4.62 -6.47
N TYR A 42 -8.03 3.94 -6.00
CA TYR A 42 -8.24 2.51 -6.23
C TYR A 42 -9.44 2.31 -7.15
N PRO A 43 -9.32 2.63 -8.45
CA PRO A 43 -10.43 2.51 -9.37
C PRO A 43 -10.84 1.05 -9.53
N VAL A 44 -12.13 0.84 -9.78
CA VAL A 44 -12.67 -0.43 -10.27
C VAL A 44 -13.52 -0.10 -11.49
N GLU A 45 -12.98 -0.36 -12.68
CA GLU A 45 -13.66 -0.10 -13.94
C GLU A 45 -14.79 -1.10 -14.16
N THR A 46 -14.50 -2.38 -13.92
CA THR A 46 -15.44 -3.47 -14.13
C THR A 46 -15.40 -4.47 -12.97
N TYR A 47 -16.56 -4.84 -12.44
CA TYR A 47 -16.65 -5.96 -11.50
C TYR A 47 -16.72 -7.29 -12.26
N PRO A 48 -15.96 -8.31 -11.84
CA PRO A 48 -15.99 -9.60 -12.50
C PRO A 48 -17.37 -10.25 -12.33
N THR A 49 -17.93 -10.76 -13.43
CA THR A 49 -19.24 -11.45 -13.43
C THR A 49 -19.18 -12.78 -12.66
N LYS A 50 -17.99 -13.42 -12.65
CA LYS A 50 -17.70 -14.62 -11.87
C LYS A 50 -16.32 -14.50 -11.25
N VAL A 51 -16.21 -14.74 -9.95
CA VAL A 51 -14.94 -14.67 -9.23
C VAL A 51 -14.17 -15.98 -9.41
N LYS A 52 -13.11 -15.93 -10.22
CA LYS A 52 -12.08 -16.98 -10.28
C LYS A 52 -10.86 -16.49 -9.52
N SER A 53 -10.51 -17.16 -8.43
CA SER A 53 -9.36 -16.78 -7.60
C SER A 53 -8.07 -17.38 -8.13
N PHE A 54 -7.04 -16.55 -8.31
CA PHE A 54 -5.70 -16.98 -8.69
C PHE A 54 -4.94 -17.60 -7.52
N ASN A 55 -4.10 -18.58 -7.81
CA ASN A 55 -3.23 -19.22 -6.83
C ASN A 55 -1.86 -19.57 -7.41
N PHE A 56 -0.81 -18.88 -6.95
CA PHE A 56 0.56 -19.12 -7.35
C PHE A 56 1.07 -20.54 -7.04
N ASP A 57 0.52 -21.21 -6.01
CA ASP A 57 0.87 -22.60 -5.69
C ASP A 57 0.43 -23.60 -6.78
N LYS A 58 -0.58 -23.23 -7.57
CA LYS A 58 -1.14 -24.06 -8.64
C LYS A 58 -0.75 -23.55 -10.03
N THR A 59 -0.62 -22.24 -10.16
CA THR A 59 -0.35 -21.55 -11.41
C THR A 59 0.63 -20.42 -11.09
N PRO A 60 1.95 -20.64 -11.26
CA PRO A 60 2.99 -19.72 -10.79
C PRO A 60 3.02 -18.40 -11.57
N GLU A 61 2.43 -18.38 -12.75
CA GLU A 61 2.30 -17.21 -13.61
C GLU A 61 0.84 -16.78 -13.72
N VAL A 62 0.58 -15.48 -13.57
CA VAL A 62 -0.75 -14.89 -13.70
C VAL A 62 -0.63 -13.68 -14.61
N SER A 63 -1.41 -13.67 -15.68
CA SER A 63 -1.50 -12.57 -16.64
C SER A 63 -2.95 -12.14 -16.86
N GLY A 64 -3.12 -10.89 -17.26
CA GLY A 64 -4.42 -10.27 -17.52
C GLY A 64 -4.35 -8.76 -17.43
N VAL A 65 -5.42 -8.10 -17.87
CA VAL A 65 -5.56 -6.65 -17.77
C VAL A 65 -6.06 -6.28 -16.37
N LEU A 66 -5.35 -5.40 -15.66
CA LEU A 66 -5.82 -4.87 -14.37
C LEU A 66 -7.05 -3.97 -14.60
N GLN A 67 -8.21 -4.45 -14.14
CA GLN A 67 -9.51 -3.78 -14.24
C GLN A 67 -9.91 -3.07 -12.92
N GLY A 68 -9.20 -3.35 -11.83
CA GLY A 68 -9.39 -2.60 -10.60
C GLY A 68 -8.65 -3.11 -9.38
N ILE A 69 -8.71 -2.32 -8.31
CA ILE A 69 -8.13 -2.66 -7.01
C ILE A 69 -9.21 -2.52 -5.94
N LYS A 70 -9.42 -3.57 -5.13
CA LYS A 70 -10.37 -3.56 -4.02
C LYS A 70 -9.72 -4.10 -2.75
N GLY A 71 -9.22 -3.21 -1.90
CA GLY A 71 -8.48 -3.60 -0.70
C GLY A 71 -7.25 -4.44 -1.09
N GLN A 72 -7.19 -5.68 -0.59
CA GLN A 72 -6.09 -6.62 -0.90
C GLN A 72 -6.25 -7.38 -2.23
N TYR A 73 -7.24 -7.03 -3.04
CA TYR A 73 -7.55 -7.75 -4.27
C TYR A 73 -7.16 -6.94 -5.51
N LEU A 74 -6.35 -7.54 -6.38
CA LEU A 74 -6.20 -7.10 -7.76
C LEU A 74 -7.27 -7.79 -8.60
N VAL A 75 -8.06 -7.01 -9.32
CA VAL A 75 -9.12 -7.48 -10.21
C VAL A 75 -8.55 -7.46 -11.62
N LEU A 76 -8.34 -8.64 -12.19
CA LEU A 76 -7.94 -8.82 -13.58
C LEU A 76 -9.19 -9.19 -14.41
N ASP A 77 -9.14 -8.95 -15.72
CA ASP A 77 -10.15 -9.43 -16.67
C ASP A 77 -10.35 -10.96 -16.63
N SER A 78 -9.29 -11.69 -16.28
CA SER A 78 -9.25 -13.16 -16.23
C SER A 78 -9.56 -13.75 -14.85
N GLY A 79 -9.66 -12.92 -13.79
CA GLY A 79 -9.90 -13.38 -12.42
C GLY A 79 -9.48 -12.38 -11.34
N VAL A 80 -9.32 -12.86 -10.11
CA VAL A 80 -8.99 -12.02 -8.95
C VAL A 80 -7.80 -12.60 -8.20
N LEU A 81 -6.82 -11.76 -7.85
CA LEU A 81 -5.66 -12.13 -7.04
C LEU A 81 -5.75 -11.48 -5.66
N ASN A 82 -5.70 -12.30 -4.60
CA ASN A 82 -5.57 -11.80 -3.23
C ASN A 82 -4.09 -11.70 -2.87
N ILE A 83 -3.53 -10.49 -2.83
CA ILE A 83 -2.10 -10.28 -2.60
C ILE A 83 -1.68 -10.67 -1.18
N ARG A 84 -2.56 -10.52 -0.17
CA ARG A 84 -2.27 -10.85 1.22
C ARG A 84 -2.00 -12.34 1.41
N LYS A 85 -2.64 -13.19 0.61
CA LYS A 85 -2.45 -14.66 0.66
C LYS A 85 -0.99 -15.05 0.37
N PHE A 86 -0.30 -14.27 -0.45
CA PHE A 86 1.06 -14.57 -0.92
C PHE A 86 2.11 -13.70 -0.21
N GLY A 87 1.81 -13.25 1.02
CA GLY A 87 2.80 -12.59 1.85
C GLY A 87 4.04 -13.48 2.05
N GLY A 88 5.22 -12.96 1.70
CA GLY A 88 6.49 -13.69 1.75
C GLY A 88 6.94 -14.30 0.42
N TYR A 89 6.13 -14.22 -0.64
CA TYR A 89 6.54 -14.61 -1.99
C TYR A 89 7.41 -13.50 -2.59
N GLN A 90 8.46 -13.89 -3.33
CA GLN A 90 9.16 -12.99 -4.22
C GLN A 90 8.46 -13.04 -5.58
N LEU A 91 7.93 -11.90 -6.02
CA LEU A 91 7.19 -11.77 -7.27
C LEU A 91 7.95 -10.83 -8.21
N GLU A 92 7.89 -11.13 -9.50
CA GLU A 92 8.30 -10.23 -10.57
C GLU A 92 7.04 -9.72 -11.27
N LEU A 93 6.96 -8.40 -11.47
CA LEU A 93 5.89 -7.77 -12.22
C LEU A 93 6.44 -7.28 -13.56
N VAL A 94 5.81 -7.70 -14.65
CA VAL A 94 6.12 -7.25 -16.00
C VAL A 94 4.94 -6.46 -16.55
N LEU A 95 5.21 -5.32 -17.16
CA LEU A 95 4.22 -4.50 -17.87
C LEU A 95 4.51 -4.61 -19.36
N GLU A 96 3.47 -4.87 -20.16
CA GLU A 96 3.50 -4.86 -21.63
C GLU A 96 2.92 -3.56 -22.19
#